data_AF-A0A1A8XIR0-F1
#
_entry.id   AF-A0A1A8XIR0-F1
#
_cell.length_a   1.000
_cell.length_b   1.000
_cell.length_c   1.000
_cell.angle_alpha   90.00
_cell.angle_beta   90.00
_cell.angle_gamma   90.00
#
_symmetry.space_group_name_H-M   'P 1'
#
loop_
_entity.id
_entity.type
_entity.pdbx_description
1 polymer ?
#
loop_
_entity_poly.entity_id
_entity_poly.type
_entity_poly.pdbx_seq_one_letter_code
_entity_poly.pdbx_strand_id
1 'polypeptide(L)'
;MSETHALDGELRPLWIRRRDLDEAGWTRLYEIAMTVLMNYRPRELAGLPEDRDVYVLEFFQDKVFRLDSLARCDHVGALRLYYQRYLRDLLRSKQARESREVADQHDPENESPPPLGESSAVVDSDRDPFTELAEAGLLPSAVAASASAWLVASEEWVPIEEALSALSSYRADRADRAAPVWHF
;
A
#
# COMPACT_ATOMS: atom_id res chain seq x y z
N MET A 1 -33.19 -21.23 -11.98
CA MET A 1 -32.59 -22.55 -11.69
C MET A 1 -31.13 -22.44 -12.08
N SER A 2 -30.21 -22.44 -11.11
CA SER A 2 -28.78 -22.33 -11.41
C SER A 2 -28.35 -23.63 -12.08
N GLU A 3 -27.98 -23.57 -13.35
CA GLU A 3 -27.33 -24.68 -14.03
C GLU A 3 -26.10 -25.06 -13.23
N THR A 4 -26.07 -26.29 -12.69
CA THR A 4 -24.90 -26.83 -12.01
C THR A 4 -23.78 -26.93 -13.03
N HIS A 5 -22.75 -26.11 -12.88
CA HIS A 5 -21.63 -26.10 -13.80
C HIS A 5 -20.77 -27.34 -13.53
N ALA A 6 -20.23 -27.99 -14.57
CA ALA A 6 -19.44 -29.21 -14.41
C ALA A 6 -18.27 -29.05 -13.43
N LEU A 7 -17.69 -27.85 -13.37
CA LEU A 7 -16.58 -27.49 -12.47
C LEU A 7 -16.99 -27.23 -11.02
N ASP A 8 -18.29 -27.14 -10.69
CA ASP A 8 -18.75 -26.85 -9.32
C ASP A 8 -18.32 -27.95 -8.32
N GLY A 9 -18.32 -29.20 -8.78
CA GLY A 9 -17.90 -30.36 -7.99
C GLY A 9 -16.41 -30.35 -7.64
N GLU A 10 -15.58 -29.77 -8.50
CA GLU A 10 -14.12 -29.64 -8.29
C GLU A 10 -13.76 -28.35 -7.54
N LEU A 11 -14.41 -27.24 -7.88
CA LEU A 11 -14.13 -25.93 -7.30
C LEU A 11 -14.40 -25.90 -5.79
N ARG A 12 -15.54 -26.45 -5.37
CA ARG A 12 -15.94 -26.44 -3.95
C ARG A 12 -14.92 -27.10 -3.02
N PRO A 13 -14.48 -28.36 -3.22
CA PRO A 13 -13.52 -29.00 -2.32
C PRO A 13 -12.14 -28.36 -2.36
N LEU A 14 -11.72 -27.75 -3.48
CA LEU A 14 -10.49 -26.97 -3.56
C LEU A 14 -10.63 -25.68 -2.73
N TRP A 15 -11.76 -24.97 -2.88
CA TRP A 15 -12.00 -23.71 -2.17
C TRP A 15 -12.07 -23.87 -0.64
N ILE A 16 -12.69 -24.96 -0.17
CA ILE A 16 -12.81 -25.27 1.26
C ILE A 16 -11.43 -25.57 1.86
N ARG A 17 -10.58 -26.30 1.15
CA ARG A 17 -9.27 -26.75 1.63
C ARG A 17 -8.14 -25.77 1.29
N ARG A 18 -8.44 -24.53 0.91
CA ARG A 18 -7.44 -23.53 0.46
C ARG A 18 -6.23 -23.38 1.39
N ARG A 19 -6.43 -23.49 2.70
CA ARG A 19 -5.35 -23.39 3.69
C ARG A 19 -4.35 -24.55 3.65
N ASP A 20 -4.80 -25.71 3.18
CA ASP A 20 -4.07 -26.98 3.19
C ASP A 20 -3.82 -27.51 1.77
N LEU A 21 -4.00 -26.67 0.74
CA LEU A 21 -3.73 -27.05 -0.65
C LEU A 21 -2.21 -27.18 -0.87
N ASP A 22 -1.83 -28.26 -1.53
CA ASP A 22 -0.51 -28.43 -2.11
C ASP A 22 -0.37 -27.60 -3.39
N GLU A 23 0.85 -27.57 -3.95
CA GLU A 23 1.14 -26.82 -5.18
C GLU A 23 0.21 -27.24 -6.33
N ALA A 24 0.00 -28.55 -6.51
CA ALA A 24 -0.90 -29.08 -7.54
C ALA A 24 -2.35 -28.62 -7.35
N GLY A 25 -2.84 -28.61 -6.11
CA GLY A 25 -4.16 -28.11 -5.76
C GLY A 25 -4.34 -26.62 -6.04
N TRP A 26 -3.32 -25.81 -5.76
CA TRP A 26 -3.30 -24.39 -6.11
C TRP A 26 -3.27 -24.15 -7.62
N THR A 27 -2.44 -24.88 -8.36
CA THR A 27 -2.42 -24.85 -9.83
C THR A 27 -3.79 -25.17 -10.39
N ARG A 28 -4.43 -26.24 -9.89
CA ARG A 28 -5.76 -26.62 -10.37
C ARG A 28 -6.82 -25.57 -10.07
N LEU A 29 -6.77 -24.95 -8.89
CA LEU A 29 -7.69 -23.88 -8.52
C LEU A 29 -7.51 -22.65 -9.42
N TYR A 30 -6.25 -22.31 -9.75
CA TYR A 30 -5.91 -21.25 -10.69
C TYR A 30 -6.44 -21.53 -12.09
N GLU A 31 -6.23 -22.74 -12.63
CA GLU A 31 -6.75 -23.13 -13.94
C GLU A 31 -8.27 -23.01 -14.03
N ILE A 32 -8.98 -23.48 -13.00
CA ILE A 32 -10.44 -23.38 -12.93
C ILE A 32 -10.86 -21.91 -12.93
N ALA A 33 -10.24 -21.09 -12.07
CA ALA A 33 -10.57 -19.68 -11.98
C ALA A 33 -10.31 -18.93 -13.29
N MET A 34 -9.14 -19.16 -13.90
CA MET A 34 -8.76 -18.55 -15.17
C MET A 34 -9.72 -18.98 -16.29
N THR A 35 -10.00 -20.28 -16.41
CA THR A 35 -10.93 -20.81 -17.42
C THR A 35 -12.32 -20.21 -17.29
N VAL A 36 -12.84 -20.12 -16.06
CA VAL A 36 -14.18 -19.58 -15.80
C VAL A 36 -14.25 -18.08 -16.10
N LEU A 37 -13.27 -17.31 -15.62
CA LEU A 37 -13.30 -15.85 -15.68
C LEU A 37 -12.90 -15.33 -17.06
N MET A 38 -11.99 -15.99 -17.78
CA MET A 38 -11.66 -15.65 -19.17
C MET A 38 -12.79 -15.96 -20.15
N ASN A 39 -13.70 -16.87 -19.80
CA ASN A 39 -14.92 -17.11 -20.58
C ASN A 39 -16.09 -16.20 -20.16
N TYR A 40 -15.94 -15.45 -19.07
CA TYR A 40 -16.94 -14.51 -18.59
C TYR A 40 -16.66 -13.09 -19.14
N ARG A 41 -17.69 -12.42 -19.65
CA ARG A 41 -17.59 -11.06 -20.22
C ARG A 41 -18.55 -10.10 -19.49
N PRO A 42 -18.19 -9.64 -18.27
CA PRO A 42 -18.95 -8.63 -17.57
C PRO A 42 -18.87 -7.28 -18.30
N ARG A 43 -19.93 -6.46 -18.18
CA ARG A 43 -20.00 -5.13 -18.82
C ARG A 43 -19.02 -4.16 -18.19
N GLU A 44 -18.68 -4.39 -16.93
CA GLU A 44 -17.77 -3.58 -16.12
C GLU A 44 -16.34 -3.52 -16.69
N LEU A 45 -15.91 -4.54 -17.45
CA LEU A 45 -14.60 -4.53 -18.13
C LEU A 45 -14.47 -3.41 -19.16
N ALA A 46 -15.55 -2.93 -19.77
CA ALA A 46 -15.48 -1.90 -20.79
C ALA A 46 -15.06 -0.53 -20.24
N GLY A 47 -15.18 -0.30 -18.93
CA GLY A 47 -14.80 0.96 -18.28
C GLY A 47 -13.37 0.98 -17.72
N LEU A 48 -12.64 -0.12 -17.90
CA LEU A 48 -11.35 -0.38 -17.29
C LEU A 48 -10.23 -0.32 -18.35
N PRO A 49 -9.07 0.29 -18.02
CA PRO A 49 -8.02 0.56 -19.01
C PRO A 49 -7.14 -0.65 -19.33
N GLU A 50 -6.94 -1.57 -18.39
CA GLU A 50 -6.09 -2.73 -18.58
C GLU A 50 -6.81 -3.89 -19.29
N ASP A 51 -6.04 -4.83 -19.78
CA ASP A 51 -6.56 -6.06 -20.35
C ASP A 51 -7.20 -6.95 -19.27
N ARG A 52 -8.17 -7.76 -19.69
CA ARG A 52 -8.97 -8.60 -18.79
C ARG A 52 -8.12 -9.59 -17.98
N ASP A 53 -7.09 -10.16 -18.60
CA ASP A 53 -6.20 -11.12 -17.98
C ASP A 53 -5.49 -10.54 -16.75
N VAL A 54 -5.10 -9.26 -16.82
CA VAL A 54 -4.54 -8.51 -15.69
C VAL A 54 -5.50 -8.54 -14.50
N TYR A 55 -6.76 -8.13 -14.70
CA TYR A 55 -7.74 -8.14 -13.61
C TYR A 55 -8.08 -9.53 -13.08
N VAL A 56 -8.04 -10.56 -13.92
CA VAL A 56 -8.25 -11.93 -13.46
C VAL A 56 -7.08 -12.38 -12.59
N LEU A 57 -5.85 -12.03 -12.96
CA LEU A 57 -4.65 -12.33 -12.16
C LEU A 57 -4.69 -11.60 -10.83
N GLU A 58 -4.95 -10.30 -10.83
CA GLU A 58 -5.05 -9.48 -9.61
C GLU A 58 -6.18 -9.98 -8.70
N PHE A 59 -7.35 -10.27 -9.26
CA PHE A 59 -8.45 -10.89 -8.52
C PHE A 59 -8.02 -12.21 -7.86
N PHE A 60 -7.29 -13.06 -8.59
CA PHE A 60 -6.80 -14.31 -8.05
C PHE A 60 -5.85 -14.08 -6.88
N GLN A 61 -4.88 -13.18 -7.02
CA GLN A 61 -3.93 -12.84 -5.97
C GLN A 61 -4.65 -12.25 -4.74
N ASP A 62 -5.54 -11.29 -4.92
CA ASP A 62 -6.15 -10.55 -3.81
C ASP A 62 -7.28 -11.30 -3.11
N LYS A 63 -8.06 -12.11 -3.84
CA LYS A 63 -9.30 -12.71 -3.32
C LYS A 63 -9.27 -14.22 -3.20
N VAL A 64 -8.44 -14.89 -3.99
CA VAL A 64 -8.35 -16.36 -3.99
C VAL A 64 -7.13 -16.83 -3.21
N PHE A 65 -5.98 -16.22 -3.45
CA PHE A 65 -4.69 -16.57 -2.84
C PHE A 65 -4.56 -16.04 -1.41
N ARG A 66 -5.04 -14.83 -1.12
CA ARG A 66 -5.11 -14.35 0.27
C ARG A 66 -6.09 -15.19 1.09
N LEU A 67 -5.55 -15.96 2.03
CA LEU A 67 -6.27 -16.89 2.91
C LEU A 67 -7.21 -16.20 3.93
N ASP A 68 -7.15 -14.88 4.01
CA ASP A 68 -8.01 -14.05 4.87
C ASP A 68 -9.43 -13.91 4.33
N SER A 69 -9.66 -14.28 3.06
CA SER A 69 -10.97 -14.23 2.43
C SER A 69 -11.86 -15.37 2.91
N LEU A 70 -12.68 -15.08 3.95
CA LEU A 70 -13.73 -15.95 4.49
C LEU A 70 -14.91 -16.19 3.51
N ALA A 71 -14.85 -15.60 2.31
CA ALA A 71 -15.93 -15.73 1.33
C ALA A 71 -16.04 -17.17 0.82
N ARG A 72 -17.25 -17.73 0.91
CA ARG A 72 -17.57 -19.06 0.39
C ARG A 72 -17.75 -19.01 -1.12
N CYS A 73 -16.92 -19.74 -1.87
CA CYS A 73 -17.12 -19.94 -3.31
C CYS A 73 -17.46 -21.40 -3.58
N ASP A 74 -18.74 -21.74 -3.39
CA ASP A 74 -19.20 -23.12 -3.49
C ASP A 74 -19.52 -23.57 -4.93
N HIS A 75 -19.49 -22.64 -5.91
CA HIS A 75 -19.83 -22.86 -7.32
C HIS A 75 -19.31 -21.71 -8.22
N VAL A 76 -19.24 -21.96 -9.53
CA VAL A 76 -18.75 -21.05 -10.59
C VAL A 76 -19.53 -19.73 -10.63
N GLY A 77 -20.84 -19.76 -10.36
CA GLY A 77 -21.66 -18.55 -10.28
C GLY A 77 -21.19 -17.59 -9.18
N ALA A 78 -20.80 -18.12 -8.02
CA ALA A 78 -20.24 -17.31 -6.94
C ALA A 78 -18.91 -16.68 -7.35
N LEU A 79 -18.05 -17.44 -8.05
CA LEU A 79 -16.77 -16.92 -8.55
C LEU A 79 -16.97 -15.75 -9.51
N ARG A 80 -17.89 -15.88 -10.47
CA ARG A 80 -18.25 -14.80 -11.42
C ARG A 80 -18.82 -13.59 -10.72
N LEU A 81 -19.68 -13.79 -9.72
CA LEU A 81 -20.27 -12.71 -8.93
C LEU A 81 -19.21 -11.96 -8.13
N TYR A 82 -18.26 -12.66 -7.51
CA TYR A 82 -17.16 -12.06 -6.76
C TYR A 82 -16.23 -11.27 -7.67
N TYR A 83 -15.90 -11.82 -8.83
CA TYR A 83 -15.13 -11.10 -9.84
C TYR A 83 -15.86 -9.84 -10.32
N GLN A 84 -17.17 -9.92 -10.59
CA GLN A 84 -17.96 -8.75 -10.97
C GLN A 84 -17.98 -7.67 -9.88
N ARG A 85 -18.12 -8.05 -8.61
CA ARG A 85 -18.05 -7.11 -7.48
C ARG A 85 -16.67 -6.46 -7.38
N TYR A 86 -15.62 -7.26 -7.54
CA TYR A 86 -14.25 -6.77 -7.57
C TYR A 86 -14.04 -5.71 -8.68
N LEU A 87 -14.51 -5.95 -9.91
CA LEU A 87 -14.43 -4.97 -10.99
C LEU A 87 -15.21 -3.68 -10.69
N ARG A 88 -16.37 -3.79 -10.04
CA ARG A 88 -17.15 -2.60 -9.61
C ARG A 88 -16.40 -1.81 -8.54
N ASP A 89 -15.73 -2.48 -7.63
CA ASP A 89 -14.94 -1.83 -6.59
C ASP A 89 -13.72 -1.12 -7.19
N LEU A 90 -13.10 -1.69 -8.23
CA LEU A 90 -12.06 -1.01 -9.02
C LEU A 90 -12.59 0.24 -9.75
N LEU A 91 -13.76 0.17 -10.37
CA LEU A 91 -14.38 1.33 -11.02
C LEU A 91 -14.71 2.43 -10.01
N ARG A 92 -15.23 2.06 -8.83
CA ARG A 92 -15.52 3.00 -7.74
C ARG A 92 -14.25 3.64 -7.18
N SER A 93 -13.18 2.87 -7.02
CA SER A 93 -11.92 3.39 -6.52
C SER A 93 -11.27 4.35 -7.53
N LYS A 94 -11.36 4.06 -8.83
CA LYS A 94 -10.96 4.97 -9.90
C LYS A 94 -11.74 6.28 -9.86
N GLN A 95 -13.08 6.22 -9.83
CA GLN A 95 -13.92 7.42 -9.72
C GLN A 95 -13.61 8.23 -8.46
N ALA A 96 -13.36 7.55 -7.33
CA ALA A 96 -12.99 8.22 -6.09
C ALA A 96 -11.63 8.93 -6.21
N ARG A 97 -10.65 8.36 -6.91
CA ARG A 97 -9.35 9.00 -7.19
C ARG A 97 -9.52 10.21 -8.11
N GLU A 98 -10.23 10.06 -9.22
CA GLU A 98 -10.55 11.16 -10.14
C GLU A 98 -11.30 12.30 -9.45
N SER A 99 -12.19 12.01 -8.50
CA SER A 99 -12.91 13.04 -7.73
C SER A 99 -12.05 13.76 -6.67
N ARG A 100 -10.95 13.14 -6.24
CA ARG A 100 -10.01 13.68 -5.24
C ARG A 100 -8.83 14.40 -5.87
N GLU A 101 -8.53 14.11 -7.12
CA GLU A 101 -7.67 14.93 -7.97
C GLU A 101 -8.39 16.26 -8.24
N VAL A 102 -8.34 17.15 -7.26
CA VAL A 102 -8.59 18.57 -7.49
C VAL A 102 -7.54 19.00 -8.51
N ALA A 103 -7.98 19.28 -9.73
CA ALA A 103 -7.12 19.90 -10.72
C ALA A 103 -6.56 21.16 -10.07
N ASP A 104 -5.25 21.15 -9.82
CA ASP A 104 -4.51 22.35 -9.49
C ASP A 104 -4.60 23.21 -10.75
N GLN A 105 -5.68 24.02 -10.84
CA GLN A 105 -5.81 25.06 -11.83
C GLN A 105 -4.79 26.11 -11.45
N HIS A 106 -3.53 25.80 -11.75
CA HIS A 106 -2.49 26.79 -11.81
C HIS A 106 -2.81 27.59 -13.08
N ASP A 107 -3.63 28.62 -12.92
CA ASP A 107 -3.86 29.67 -13.91
C ASP A 107 -2.51 30.33 -14.19
N PRO A 108 -1.87 30.08 -15.36
CA PRO A 108 -0.54 30.60 -15.61
C PRO A 108 -0.57 32.07 -16.05
N GLU A 109 -1.74 32.74 -16.10
CA GLU A 109 -1.87 34.06 -16.72
C GLU A 109 -2.23 35.22 -15.76
N ASN A 110 -2.26 35.03 -14.44
CA ASN A 110 -2.59 36.15 -13.53
C ASN A 110 -1.71 36.38 -12.29
N GLU A 111 -0.54 35.74 -12.19
CA GLU A 111 0.48 36.13 -11.21
C GLU A 111 1.72 36.63 -11.95
N SER A 112 1.69 37.91 -12.35
CA SER A 112 2.95 38.65 -12.40
C SER A 112 3.54 38.61 -10.99
N PRO A 113 4.73 38.01 -10.78
CA PRO A 113 5.38 38.12 -9.50
C PRO A 113 5.59 39.61 -9.23
N PRO A 114 5.24 40.13 -8.03
CA PRO A 114 5.62 41.49 -7.68
C PRO A 114 7.14 41.59 -7.83
N PRO A 115 7.66 42.71 -8.38
CA PRO A 115 9.09 42.89 -8.57
C PRO A 115 9.77 42.66 -7.22
N LEU A 116 10.81 41.81 -7.23
CA LEU A 116 11.67 41.49 -6.09
C LEU A 116 12.38 42.75 -5.58
N GLY A 117 11.64 43.55 -4.84
CA GLY A 117 12.04 44.78 -4.19
C GLY A 117 11.42 44.79 -2.81
N GLU A 118 12.19 44.29 -1.85
CA GLU A 118 12.08 44.61 -0.43
C GLU A 118 10.74 44.27 0.25
N SER A 119 10.66 43.05 0.79
CA SER A 119 9.95 42.84 2.06
C SER A 119 10.63 41.77 2.90
N SER A 120 11.29 42.28 3.94
CA SER A 120 11.66 41.67 5.22
C SER A 120 12.24 40.26 5.22
N ALA A 121 13.57 40.24 5.31
CA ALA A 121 14.33 39.40 6.22
C ALA A 121 13.50 38.83 7.39
N VAL A 122 13.38 37.50 7.46
CA VAL A 122 14.06 36.70 8.49
C VAL A 122 14.47 35.37 7.85
N VAL A 123 15.77 35.26 7.60
CA VAL A 123 16.49 34.01 7.54
C VAL A 123 16.37 33.38 8.93
N ASP A 124 15.66 32.26 9.09
CA ASP A 124 15.78 31.43 10.30
C ASP A 124 16.39 30.07 9.94
N SER A 125 17.43 30.12 9.10
CA SER A 125 18.24 28.96 8.69
C SER A 125 19.34 28.61 9.69
N ASP A 126 19.30 29.17 10.91
CA ASP A 126 20.33 28.98 11.94
C ASP A 126 19.74 28.65 13.32
N ARG A 127 18.45 28.31 13.39
CA ARG A 127 17.85 27.84 14.64
C ARG A 127 18.19 26.36 14.81
N ASP A 128 19.08 26.09 15.76
CA ASP A 128 19.35 24.72 16.20
C ASP A 128 18.01 24.09 16.64
N PRO A 129 17.54 23.01 15.97
CA PRO A 129 16.22 22.40 16.21
C PRO A 129 16.04 21.91 17.65
N PHE A 130 17.13 21.78 18.42
CA PHE A 130 17.08 21.41 19.83
C PHE A 130 16.83 22.59 20.78
N THR A 131 16.88 23.83 20.29
CA THR A 131 16.64 25.04 21.08
C THR A 131 15.17 25.15 21.49
N GLU A 132 14.25 24.86 20.57
CA GLU A 132 12.80 24.89 20.83
C GLU A 132 12.37 23.81 21.84
N LEU A 133 13.05 22.65 21.84
CA LEU A 133 12.81 21.59 22.82
C LEU A 133 13.29 22.00 24.22
N ALA A 134 14.45 22.68 24.30
CA ALA A 134 14.96 23.20 25.56
C ALA A 134 14.05 24.30 26.13
N GLU A 135 13.51 25.19 25.29
CA GLU A 135 12.51 26.20 25.67
C GLU A 135 11.21 25.59 26.19
N ALA A 136 10.80 24.44 25.64
CA ALA A 136 9.66 23.66 26.13
C ALA A 136 9.96 22.84 27.40
N GLY A 137 11.18 22.92 27.96
CA GLY A 137 11.61 22.13 29.12
C GLY A 137 11.82 20.65 28.82
N LEU A 138 11.89 20.28 27.54
CA LEU A 138 12.07 18.91 27.07
C LEU A 138 13.54 18.67 26.75
N LEU A 139 14.18 17.80 27.53
CA LEU A 139 15.54 17.35 27.24
C LEU A 139 15.53 16.50 25.96
N PRO A 140 16.39 16.78 24.96
CA PRO A 140 16.46 15.99 23.72
C PRO A 140 16.66 14.49 23.95
N SER A 141 17.38 14.12 25.02
CA SER A 141 17.59 12.73 25.44
C SER A 141 16.31 12.05 25.94
N ALA A 142 15.42 12.80 26.61
CA ALA A 142 14.13 12.29 27.08
C ALA A 142 13.15 12.09 25.92
N VAL A 143 13.18 12.98 24.93
CA VAL A 143 12.39 12.84 23.69
C VAL A 143 12.86 11.62 22.90
N ALA A 144 14.17 11.45 22.73
CA ALA A 144 14.74 10.28 22.04
C ALA A 144 14.42 8.96 22.77
N ALA A 145 14.49 8.94 24.10
CA ALA A 145 14.11 7.77 24.90
C ALA A 145 12.61 7.47 24.80
N SER A 146 11.74 8.50 24.81
CA SER A 146 10.29 8.33 24.66
C SER A 146 9.92 7.82 23.26
N ALA A 147 10.57 8.34 22.22
CA ALA A 147 10.39 7.87 20.85
C ALA A 147 10.85 6.42 20.69
N SER A 148 11.99 6.06 21.31
CA SER A 148 12.49 4.67 21.29
C SER A 148 11.56 3.72 22.04
N ALA A 149 11.04 4.13 23.19
CA ALA A 149 10.07 3.34 23.96
C ALA A 149 8.74 3.17 23.22
N TRP A 150 8.28 4.21 22.52
CA TRP A 150 7.10 4.13 21.66
C TRP A 150 7.31 3.19 20.47
N LEU A 151 8.49 3.25 19.83
CA LEU A 151 8.85 2.34 18.73
C LEU A 151 8.87 0.88 19.18
N VAL A 152 9.51 0.59 20.32
CA VAL A 152 9.53 -0.76 20.91
C VAL A 152 8.12 -1.22 21.32
N ALA A 153 7.28 -0.32 21.80
CA ALA A 153 5.88 -0.63 22.12
C ALA A 153 5.00 -0.83 20.86
N SER A 154 5.41 -0.29 19.72
CA SER A 154 4.70 -0.38 18.43
C SER A 154 5.05 -1.62 17.60
N GLU A 155 5.88 -2.53 18.14
CA GLU A 155 6.42 -3.75 17.52
C GLU A 155 5.38 -4.80 17.06
N GLU A 156 4.08 -4.52 17.11
CA GLU A 156 3.06 -5.42 16.54
C GLU A 156 2.81 -5.18 15.03
N TRP A 157 3.28 -4.07 14.45
CA TRP A 157 3.00 -3.73 13.03
C TRP A 157 4.19 -3.25 12.18
N VAL A 158 5.43 -3.26 12.70
CA VAL A 158 6.60 -2.79 11.94
C VAL A 158 7.59 -3.96 11.73
N PRO A 159 7.88 -4.36 10.47
CA PRO A 159 8.95 -5.32 10.19
C PRO A 159 10.29 -4.79 10.73
N ILE A 160 10.88 -5.55 11.66
CA ILE A 160 12.08 -5.19 12.46
C ILE A 160 13.31 -4.80 11.60
N GLU A 161 13.31 -5.16 10.31
CA GLU A 161 14.46 -4.97 9.42
C GLU A 161 14.71 -3.53 9.01
N GLU A 162 13.69 -2.65 8.94
CA GLU A 162 13.89 -1.25 8.53
C GLU A 162 14.41 -0.35 9.67
N ALA A 163 13.98 -0.61 10.91
CA ALA A 163 14.35 0.21 12.06
C ALA A 163 15.84 0.04 12.47
N LEU A 164 16.39 -1.17 12.32
CA LEU A 164 17.79 -1.44 12.66
C LEU A 164 18.77 -0.85 11.64
N SER A 165 18.35 -0.73 10.38
CA SER A 165 19.17 -0.16 9.31
C SER A 165 19.38 1.36 9.50
N ALA A 166 18.34 2.08 9.93
CA ALA A 166 18.42 3.51 10.22
C ALA A 166 19.32 3.83 11.43
N LEU A 167 19.29 2.98 12.48
CA LEU A 167 20.12 3.16 13.68
C LEU A 167 21.60 2.82 13.44
N SER A 168 21.90 1.84 12.58
CA SER A 168 23.28 1.51 12.20
C SER A 168 23.94 2.64 11.40
N SER A 169 23.18 3.28 10.49
CA SER A 169 23.69 4.40 9.69
C SER A 169 23.98 5.64 10.52
N TYR A 170 23.20 5.91 11.57
CA TYR A 170 23.39 7.07 12.44
C TYR A 170 24.56 6.92 13.43
N ARG A 171 24.86 5.68 13.86
CA ARG A 171 25.99 5.40 14.78
C ARG A 171 27.34 5.46 14.07
N ALA A 172 27.39 5.18 12.78
CA ALA A 172 28.59 5.31 11.95
C ALA A 172 28.96 6.79 11.71
N ASP A 173 27.98 7.65 11.44
CA ASP A 173 28.23 9.08 11.11
C ASP A 173 28.69 9.92 12.34
N ARG A 174 28.39 9.45 13.56
CA ARG A 174 28.86 10.10 14.80
C ARG A 174 30.30 9.76 15.19
N ALA A 175 30.84 8.64 14.69
CA ALA A 175 32.22 8.23 14.98
C ALA A 175 33.24 9.01 14.14
N ASP A 176 32.85 9.51 12.96
CA ASP A 176 33.75 10.22 12.05
C ASP A 176 33.90 11.73 12.36
N ARG A 177 32.99 12.32 13.16
CA ARG A 177 33.05 13.75 13.55
C ARG A 177 33.80 14.03 14.85
N ALA A 178 34.44 13.03 15.46
CA ALA A 178 35.13 13.16 16.76
C ALA A 178 36.65 12.92 16.71
N ALA A 179 37.30 13.18 15.58
CA ALA A 179 38.76 13.24 15.52
C ALA A 179 39.27 14.66 15.84
N PRO A 180 40.02 14.88 16.95
CA PRO A 180 40.66 16.16 17.20
C PRO A 180 41.84 16.36 16.26
N VAL A 181 41.80 17.44 15.48
CA VAL A 181 42.94 17.97 14.72
C VAL A 181 43.99 18.45 15.72
N TRP A 182 45.01 17.62 15.98
CA TRP A 182 46.22 18.08 16.66
C TRP A 182 47.16 18.68 15.62
N HIS A 183 47.22 20.01 15.59
CA HIS A 183 48.33 20.74 14.98
C HIS A 183 49.58 20.59 15.86
N PHE A 184 50.66 20.08 15.28
CA PHE A 184 52.04 20.43 15.64
C PHE A 184 52.90 20.41 14.37
#